data_AF-A6YCR6-F1
#
_entry.id   AF-A6YCR6-F1
#
_cell.length_a   1.000
_cell.length_b   1.000
_cell.length_c   1.000
_cell.angle_alpha   90.00
_cell.angle_beta   90.00
_cell.angle_gamma   90.00
#
_symmetry.space_group_name_H-M   'P 1'
#
loop_
_entity.id
_entity.type
_entity.pdbx_description
1 polymer ?
#
loop_
_entity_poly.entity_id
_entity_poly.type
_entity_poly.pdbx_seq_one_letter_code
_entity_poly.pdbx_strand_id
1 'polypeptide(L)'
;DLMVLDPDAMKAYNQEPDQCWECFSCVKICPTQAIEVRGYADFVPLGSSIMPMLGTEDVMWTCKFRNGLIKRFKFPIRTTPEGAANSYDDLKGKDLESPLLATQEAEGYTLPTPDDLA
;
A
#
# COMPACT_ATOMS: atom_id res chain seq x y z
N ASP A 1 15.93 -0.64 -3.57
CA ASP A 1 15.50 -0.94 -4.93
C ASP A 1 15.79 -2.42 -5.19
N LEU A 2 14.77 -3.27 -5.25
CA LEU A 2 14.97 -4.74 -5.15
C LEU A 2 14.70 -5.48 -6.46
N MET A 3 13.72 -5.03 -7.25
CA MET A 3 13.29 -5.72 -8.46
C MET A 3 14.05 -5.17 -9.67
N VAL A 4 14.83 -6.02 -10.33
CA VAL A 4 15.70 -5.63 -11.45
C VAL A 4 15.36 -6.47 -12.69
N LEU A 5 15.50 -5.87 -13.86
CA LEU A 5 15.41 -6.56 -15.15
C LEU A 5 16.77 -7.14 -15.54
N ASP A 6 16.82 -8.43 -15.86
CA ASP A 6 17.90 -9.02 -16.63
C ASP A 6 17.64 -8.75 -18.14
N PRO A 7 18.47 -7.96 -18.82
CA PRO A 7 18.26 -7.60 -20.23
C PRO A 7 18.60 -8.73 -21.22
N ASP A 8 19.39 -9.72 -20.81
CA ASP A 8 19.75 -10.85 -21.67
C ASP A 8 18.65 -11.91 -21.65
N ALA A 9 18.16 -12.24 -20.44
CA ALA A 9 17.06 -13.19 -20.27
C ALA A 9 15.67 -12.57 -20.51
N MET A 10 15.57 -11.23 -20.49
CA MET A 10 14.32 -10.46 -20.51
C MET A 10 13.35 -10.92 -19.41
N LYS A 11 13.88 -11.14 -18.21
CA LYS A 11 13.13 -11.57 -17.02
C LYS A 11 13.55 -10.76 -15.81
N ALA A 12 12.59 -10.43 -14.95
CA ALA A 12 12.87 -9.72 -13.71
C ALA A 12 13.26 -10.69 -12.58
N TYR A 13 14.09 -10.23 -11.64
CA TYR A 13 14.44 -10.95 -10.42
C TYR A 13 14.59 -9.98 -9.24
N ASN A 14 14.63 -10.52 -8.02
CA ASN A 14 14.97 -9.75 -6.83
C ASN A 14 16.48 -9.89 -6.57
N GLN A 15 17.21 -8.77 -6.57
CA GLN A 15 18.67 -8.75 -6.39
C GLN A 15 19.12 -8.92 -4.94
N GLU A 16 18.29 -8.55 -3.96
CA GLU A 16 18.59 -8.57 -2.52
C GLU A 16 17.37 -9.12 -1.74
N PRO A 17 17.14 -10.45 -1.77
CA PRO A 17 15.96 -11.07 -1.17
C PRO A 17 15.92 -10.97 0.37
N ASP A 18 17.07 -10.80 1.02
CA ASP A 18 17.20 -10.58 2.47
C ASP A 18 16.74 -9.17 2.91
N GLN A 19 16.77 -8.20 1.99
CA GLN A 19 16.25 -6.86 2.20
C GLN A 19 14.76 -6.74 1.79
N CYS A 20 14.15 -7.83 1.33
CA CYS A 20 12.73 -7.85 0.98
C CYS A 20 11.86 -7.66 2.23
N TRP A 21 10.90 -6.75 2.17
CA TRP A 21 9.93 -6.54 3.25
C TRP A 21 8.61 -7.30 3.03
N GLU A 22 8.52 -8.12 1.99
CA GLU A 22 7.31 -8.86 1.61
C GLU A 22 6.05 -7.97 1.55
N CYS A 23 6.18 -6.73 1.04
CA CYS A 23 5.08 -5.75 0.99
C CYS A 23 4.05 -6.02 -0.13
N PHE A 24 4.34 -6.98 -1.02
CA PHE A 24 3.55 -7.35 -2.20
C PHE A 24 3.38 -6.26 -3.27
N SER A 25 4.05 -5.10 -3.20
CA SER A 25 3.91 -4.06 -4.23
C SER A 25 4.30 -4.56 -5.63
N CYS A 26 5.42 -5.27 -5.75
CA CYS A 26 5.85 -5.88 -7.01
C CYS A 26 4.89 -6.97 -7.50
N VAL A 27 4.33 -7.77 -6.59
CA VAL A 27 3.35 -8.81 -6.91
C VAL A 27 2.06 -8.19 -7.46
N LYS A 28 1.53 -7.17 -6.77
CA LYS A 28 0.25 -6.52 -7.11
C LYS A 28 0.29 -5.81 -8.46
N ILE A 29 1.42 -5.17 -8.80
CA ILE A 29 1.54 -4.36 -10.02
C ILE A 29 1.93 -5.19 -11.26
N CYS A 30 2.40 -6.43 -11.07
CA CYS A 30 2.86 -7.26 -12.18
C CYS A 30 1.67 -7.65 -13.10
N PRO A 31 1.62 -7.15 -14.36
CA PRO A 31 0.46 -7.34 -15.22
C PRO A 31 0.28 -8.80 -15.64
N THR A 32 1.37 -9.56 -15.71
CA THR A 32 1.38 -10.98 -16.05
C THR A 32 1.28 -11.90 -14.84
N GLN A 33 1.18 -11.34 -13.63
CA GLN A 33 1.13 -12.10 -12.36
C GLN A 33 2.28 -13.11 -12.23
N ALA A 34 3.48 -12.72 -12.66
CA ALA A 34 4.66 -13.59 -12.72
C ALA A 34 5.52 -13.58 -11.43
N ILE A 35 5.12 -12.82 -10.41
CA ILE A 35 5.87 -12.65 -9.17
C ILE A 35 5.02 -13.21 -8.02
N GLU A 36 5.64 -14.02 -7.17
CA GLU A 36 5.07 -14.51 -5.92
C GLU A 36 6.08 -14.32 -4.78
N VAL A 37 5.58 -14.17 -3.55
CA VAL A 37 6.41 -14.15 -2.35
C VAL A 37 6.53 -15.57 -1.79
N ARG A 38 7.77 -16.04 -1.67
CA ARG A 38 8.12 -17.21 -0.87
C ARG A 38 8.62 -16.71 0.48
N GLY A 39 7.89 -17.02 1.55
CA GLY A 39 8.18 -16.57 2.92
C GLY A 39 9.65 -16.71 3.33
N TYR A 40 10.13 -15.82 4.20
CA TYR A 40 11.51 -15.85 4.72
C TYR A 40 11.99 -17.26 5.10
N ALA A 41 13.09 -17.69 4.49
CA ALA A 41 13.55 -19.08 4.58
C ALA A 41 14.01 -19.47 5.99
N ASP A 42 14.41 -18.50 6.80
CA ASP A 42 14.95 -18.71 8.15
C ASP A 42 13.88 -19.21 9.14
N PHE A 43 12.60 -18.91 8.91
CA PHE A 43 11.53 -19.24 9.86
C PHE A 43 10.19 -19.64 9.24
N VAL A 44 9.99 -19.52 7.92
CA VAL A 44 8.73 -19.90 7.26
C VAL A 44 8.86 -21.27 6.58
N PRO A 45 8.10 -22.29 6.99
CA PRO A 45 8.08 -23.58 6.30
C PRO A 45 7.54 -23.46 4.87
N LEU A 46 8.03 -24.33 3.98
CA LEU A 46 7.58 -24.36 2.58
C LEU A 46 6.08 -24.69 2.43
N GLY A 47 5.51 -24.32 1.29
CA GLY A 47 4.21 -24.82 0.82
C GLY A 47 3.00 -23.92 1.09
N SER A 48 3.17 -22.79 1.79
CA SER A 48 2.18 -21.71 1.78
C SER A 48 2.33 -20.84 0.54
N SER A 49 1.23 -20.21 0.13
CA SER A 49 1.17 -19.28 -1.00
C SER A 49 0.09 -18.23 -0.73
N ILE A 50 0.39 -16.96 -0.98
CA ILE A 50 -0.54 -15.85 -0.81
C ILE A 50 -0.53 -15.05 -2.11
N MET A 51 -1.67 -15.00 -2.80
CA MET A 51 -1.79 -14.32 -4.08
C MET A 51 -2.85 -13.22 -4.03
N PRO A 52 -2.47 -11.94 -4.17
CA PRO A 52 -3.41 -10.85 -4.36
C PRO A 52 -3.83 -10.72 -5.83
N MET A 53 -5.06 -10.29 -6.04
CA MET A 53 -5.54 -9.73 -7.31
C MET A 53 -6.07 -8.32 -7.01
N LEU A 54 -5.31 -7.32 -7.42
CA LEU A 54 -5.63 -5.91 -7.20
C LEU A 54 -6.54 -5.39 -8.32
N GLY A 55 -7.76 -4.98 -7.96
CA GLY A 55 -8.66 -4.22 -8.84
C GLY A 55 -8.50 -2.71 -8.64
N THR A 56 -9.42 -1.93 -9.19
CA THR A 56 -9.45 -0.47 -9.06
C THR A 56 -10.07 0.01 -7.76
N GLU A 57 -11.07 -0.71 -7.25
CA GLU A 57 -11.85 -0.36 -6.05
C GLU A 57 -11.79 -1.42 -4.94
N ASP A 58 -11.29 -2.62 -5.26
CA ASP A 58 -11.15 -3.72 -4.33
C ASP A 58 -9.85 -4.54 -4.54
N VAL A 59 -9.51 -5.36 -3.55
CA VAL A 59 -8.43 -6.34 -3.63
C VAL A 59 -8.95 -7.70 -3.17
N MET A 60 -8.69 -8.73 -3.97
CA MET A 60 -8.97 -10.11 -3.61
C MET A 60 -7.69 -10.80 -3.15
N TRP A 61 -7.79 -11.63 -2.12
CA TRP A 61 -6.68 -12.40 -1.60
C TRP A 61 -7.03 -13.88 -1.59
N THR A 62 -6.14 -14.70 -2.14
CA THR A 62 -6.20 -16.16 -2.00
C THR A 62 -5.02 -16.62 -1.14
N CYS A 63 -5.32 -17.18 0.02
CA CYS A 63 -4.34 -17.74 0.94
C CYS A 63 -4.42 -19.26 0.89
N LYS A 64 -3.38 -19.91 0.35
CA LYS A 64 -3.19 -21.35 0.34
C LYS A 64 -2.23 -21.73 1.48
N PHE A 65 -2.70 -22.58 2.38
CA PHE A 65 -1.92 -23.12 3.49
C PHE A 65 -1.10 -24.33 3.02
N ARG A 66 -0.04 -24.67 3.76
CA ARG A 66 0.80 -25.85 3.50
C ARG A 66 0.00 -27.16 3.41
N ASN A 67 -1.07 -27.29 4.18
CA ASN A 67 -1.94 -28.47 4.18
C ASN A 67 -2.97 -28.49 3.04
N GLY A 68 -2.91 -27.53 2.11
CA GLY A 68 -3.82 -27.42 0.98
C GLY A 68 -5.13 -26.69 1.27
N LEU A 69 -5.40 -26.26 2.51
CA LEU A 69 -6.55 -25.40 2.82
C LEU A 69 -6.42 -24.09 2.04
N ILE A 70 -7.52 -23.65 1.41
CA ILE A 70 -7.59 -22.38 0.70
C ILE A 70 -8.62 -21.49 1.36
N LYS A 71 -8.22 -20.26 1.71
CA LYS A 71 -9.12 -19.20 2.15
C LYS A 71 -9.10 -18.07 1.12
N ARG A 72 -10.27 -17.50 0.83
CA ARG A 72 -10.41 -16.37 -0.10
C ARG A 72 -11.09 -15.21 0.59
N PHE A 73 -10.57 -14.02 0.35
CA PHE A 73 -11.07 -12.78 0.93
C PHE A 73 -11.19 -11.72 -0.17
N LYS A 74 -12.08 -10.77 0.04
CA LYS A 74 -12.25 -9.60 -0.82
C LYS A 74 -12.46 -8.38 0.08
N PHE A 75 -11.67 -7.33 -0.13
CA PHE A 75 -11.74 -6.11 0.65
C PHE A 75 -11.84 -4.88 -0.27
N PRO A 76 -12.72 -3.91 0.02
CA PRO A 76 -12.70 -2.64 -0.68
C PRO A 76 -11.42 -1.86 -0.33
N ILE A 77 -10.83 -1.17 -1.29
CA ILE A 77 -9.60 -0.37 -1.10
C ILE A 77 -9.79 1.11 -1.41
N ARG A 78 -10.82 1.48 -2.19
CA ARG A 78 -11.05 2.86 -2.59
C ARG A 78 -12.55 3.11 -2.81
N THR A 79 -13.00 4.29 -2.41
CA THR A 79 -14.41 4.73 -2.60
C THR A 79 -14.55 5.77 -3.71
N THR A 80 -13.44 6.22 -4.30
CA THR A 80 -13.38 7.17 -5.41
C THR A 80 -12.51 6.63 -6.53
N PRO A 81 -12.72 7.05 -7.80
CA PRO A 81 -11.86 6.61 -8.91
C PRO A 81 -10.38 6.98 -8.73
N GLU A 82 -9.51 6.23 -9.41
CA GLU A 82 -8.10 6.60 -9.54
C GLU A 82 -7.94 7.96 -10.21
N GLY A 83 -6.98 8.77 -9.73
CA GLY A 83 -6.76 10.13 -10.23
C GLY A 83 -7.79 11.18 -9.79
N ALA A 84 -8.85 10.81 -9.07
CA ALA A 84 -9.92 11.74 -8.66
C ALA A 84 -9.73 12.37 -7.26
N ALA A 85 -8.50 12.40 -6.73
CA ALA A 85 -8.23 13.05 -5.45
C ALA A 85 -8.36 14.59 -5.59
N ASN A 86 -8.89 15.27 -4.57
CA ASN A 86 -9.03 16.73 -4.59
C ASN A 86 -7.64 17.41 -4.55
N SER A 87 -7.40 18.34 -5.46
CA SER A 87 -6.16 19.11 -5.59
C SER A 87 -6.11 20.38 -4.71
N TYR A 88 -7.26 20.85 -4.19
CA TYR A 88 -7.36 22.10 -3.41
C TYR A 88 -6.63 23.31 -4.06
N ASP A 89 -6.76 23.48 -5.37
CA ASP A 89 -5.96 24.46 -6.13
C ASP A 89 -6.10 25.92 -5.65
N ASP A 90 -7.27 26.29 -5.13
CA ASP A 90 -7.56 27.64 -4.63
C ASP A 90 -7.25 27.83 -3.13
N LEU A 91 -6.90 26.75 -2.41
CA LEU A 91 -6.64 26.80 -0.97
C LEU A 91 -5.28 27.45 -0.69
N LYS A 92 -5.29 28.61 -0.05
CA LYS A 92 -4.09 29.33 0.36
C LYS A 92 -4.06 29.50 1.86
N GLY A 93 -2.94 29.11 2.48
CA GLY A 93 -2.66 29.45 3.87
C GLY A 93 -2.56 30.98 4.02
N LYS A 94 -3.05 31.50 5.14
CA LYS A 94 -3.13 32.94 5.41
C LYS A 94 -1.99 33.39 6.31
N ASP A 95 -1.80 32.73 7.46
CA ASP A 95 -0.82 33.12 8.47
C ASP A 95 0.13 31.95 8.78
N LEU A 96 1.43 32.17 8.60
CA LEU A 96 2.46 31.16 8.88
C LEU A 96 2.81 31.04 10.36
N GLU A 97 2.51 32.07 11.15
CA GLU A 97 2.74 32.07 12.60
C GLU A 97 1.55 31.45 13.36
N SER A 98 0.41 31.31 12.68
CA SER A 98 -0.77 30.62 13.19
C SER A 98 -0.52 29.10 13.30
N PRO A 99 -1.00 28.45 14.37
CA PRO A 99 -0.90 26.99 14.50
C PRO A 99 -1.93 26.23 13.63
N LEU A 100 -2.76 26.94 12.86
CA LEU A 100 -3.83 26.34 12.05
C LEU A 100 -3.30 25.85 10.69
N LEU A 101 -3.79 24.69 10.25
CA LEU A 101 -3.57 24.20 8.89
C LEU A 101 -4.44 24.97 7.89
N ALA A 102 -4.08 24.95 6.60
CA ALA A 102 -4.78 25.74 5.57
C ALA A 102 -6.31 25.52 5.51
N THR A 103 -6.79 24.28 5.69
CA THR A 103 -8.24 24.01 5.75
C THR A 103 -8.88 24.54 7.02
N GLN A 104 -8.20 24.42 8.17
CA GLN A 104 -8.67 24.93 9.45
C GLN A 104 -8.80 26.47 9.43
N GLU A 105 -7.85 27.17 8.80
CA GLU A 105 -7.93 28.63 8.60
C GLU A 105 -9.04 29.06 7.64
N ALA A 106 -9.34 28.24 6.62
CA ALA A 106 -10.42 28.50 5.68
C ALA A 106 -11.79 28.31 6.34
N GLU A 107 -11.89 27.36 7.26
CA GLU A 107 -13.12 27.01 7.99
C GLU A 107 -13.33 27.80 9.28
N GLY A 108 -12.35 28.62 9.70
CA GLY A 108 -12.42 29.39 10.95
C GLY A 108 -12.35 28.51 12.20
N TYR A 109 -11.63 27.39 12.12
CA TYR A 109 -11.50 26.43 13.21
C TYR A 109 -10.78 27.04 14.41
N THR A 110 -11.27 26.76 15.61
CA THR A 110 -10.60 27.10 16.87
C THR A 110 -9.98 25.83 17.44
N LEU A 111 -8.65 25.84 17.65
CA LEU A 111 -7.96 24.71 18.28
C LEU A 111 -8.51 24.51 19.71
N PRO A 112 -8.84 23.27 20.10
CA PRO A 112 -9.25 22.99 21.48
C PRO A 112 -8.07 23.22 22.41
N THR A 113 -8.32 23.91 23.53
CA THR A 113 -7.36 24.08 24.62
C THR A 113 -7.70 23.12 25.76
N PRO A 114 -6.72 22.59 26.51
CA PRO A 114 -6.99 21.81 27.71
C PRO A 114 -7.85 22.59 28.72
N ASP A 115 -8.85 21.92 29.31
CA ASP A 115 -9.81 22.55 30.23
C ASP A 115 -9.15 23.08 31.52
N ASP A 116 -8.07 22.44 31.98
CA ASP A 116 -7.38 22.77 33.26
C ASP A 116 -6.46 24.01 33.18
N LEU A 117 -6.41 24.69 32.03
CA LEU A 117 -5.56 25.87 31.79
C LEU A 117 -6.38 27.14 31.45
N ALA A 118 -7.71 27.08 31.60
CA ALA A 118 -8.64 28.18 31.34
C ALA A 118 -8.88 29.09 32.57
#